data_AF-A0A7J8UI20-F1
#
_entry.id   AF-A0A7J8UI20-F1
#
_cell.length_a   1.000
_cell.length_b   1.000
_cell.length_c   1.000
_cell.angle_alpha   90.00
_cell.angle_beta   90.00
_cell.angle_gamma   90.00
#
_symmetry.space_group_name_H-M   'P 1'
#
loop_
_entity.id
_entity.type
_entity.pdbx_description
1 polymer ?
#
loop_
_entity_poly.entity_id
_entity_poly.type
_entity_poly.pdbx_seq_one_letter_code
_entity_poly.pdbx_strand_id
1 'polypeptide(L)'
;MEESDRVARRWEDLDIDILVKIFQSFDIIELTSGIATVCTSWRMACCDPLLWRTLDLSMMKSNFIKIPLEPYVYVDARSDKTLNHLLKTSLSLSQGNIMTLIFHFNLYVSDDLLTYTAERCPRLRRLVMPAWNRIKKTGICKAIRIWQDLESLTMPSIANPPYLLEEIANNCKNFSELKVMGPFDNFFAATIITYLPKVRVLSLRCSMLVKDTLISILDELRNLEVLNISHCLLIEIPPPPAPRRIMRELDQCILDKASRLREFLTCMKDSCIMCQRTRNDEGLMRWYKYEEGVWKADEVSSLSL
;
A
#
# COMPACT_ATOMS: atom_id res chain seq x y z
N MET A 1 29.79 58.31 -13.64
CA MET A 1 29.13 57.14 -14.22
C MET A 1 29.13 56.09 -13.13
N GLU A 2 28.09 56.10 -12.29
CA GLU A 2 27.94 55.14 -11.19
C GLU A 2 27.25 53.89 -11.76
N GLU A 3 28.05 52.91 -12.17
CA GLU A 3 27.55 51.54 -12.32
C GLU A 3 27.26 51.01 -10.91
N SER A 4 25.99 51.10 -10.50
CA SER A 4 25.45 50.33 -9.40
C SER A 4 25.70 48.86 -9.70
N ASP A 5 26.74 48.30 -9.09
CA ASP A 5 27.04 46.87 -9.04
C ASP A 5 25.85 46.17 -8.39
N ARG A 6 24.86 45.77 -9.20
CA ARG A 6 23.72 44.98 -8.73
C ARG A 6 24.28 43.61 -8.40
N VAL A 7 24.71 43.42 -7.16
CA VAL A 7 25.07 42.10 -6.63
C VAL A 7 23.91 41.16 -6.89
N ALA A 8 24.04 40.34 -7.93
CA ALA A 8 23.04 39.35 -8.28
C ALA A 8 23.01 38.35 -7.12
N ARG A 9 21.93 38.37 -6.34
CA ARG A 9 21.75 37.43 -5.23
C ARG A 9 21.76 36.02 -5.81
N ARG A 10 22.68 35.18 -5.32
CA ARG A 10 22.81 33.80 -5.81
C ARG A 10 21.75 32.95 -5.12
N TRP A 11 21.20 31.99 -5.84
CA TRP A 11 20.22 31.04 -5.29
C TRP A 11 20.80 30.15 -4.17
N GLU A 12 22.13 30.02 -4.11
CA GLU A 12 22.82 29.29 -3.04
C GLU A 12 22.86 30.04 -1.70
N ASP A 13 22.70 31.37 -1.73
CA ASP A 13 22.67 32.23 -0.54
C ASP A 13 21.27 32.32 0.09
N LEU A 14 20.28 31.64 -0.49
CA LEU A 14 18.93 31.57 0.06
C LEU A 14 18.95 30.75 1.35
N ASP A 15 18.17 31.18 2.34
CA ASP A 15 18.03 30.47 3.61
C ASP A 15 17.56 29.02 3.37
N ILE A 16 18.15 28.07 4.09
CA ILE A 16 17.85 26.63 3.96
C ILE A 16 16.37 26.37 4.17
N ASP A 17 15.71 27.04 5.11
CA ASP A 17 14.29 26.84 5.40
C ASP A 17 13.42 27.27 4.21
N ILE A 18 13.84 28.32 3.49
CA ILE A 18 13.17 28.77 2.27
C ILE A 18 13.39 27.75 1.14
N LEU A 19 14.62 27.22 0.98
CA LEU A 19 14.90 26.16 0.00
C LEU A 19 14.07 24.90 0.28
N VAL A 20 14.00 24.45 1.54
CA VAL A 20 13.14 23.34 1.96
C VAL A 20 11.69 23.63 1.61
N LYS A 21 11.21 24.86 1.85
CA LYS A 21 9.85 25.25 1.51
C LYS A 21 9.56 25.22 0.02
N ILE A 22 10.53 25.61 -0.82
CA ILE A 22 10.44 25.48 -2.27
C ILE A 22 10.41 24.00 -2.65
N PHE A 23 11.32 23.19 -2.12
CA PHE A 23 11.43 21.76 -2.44
C PHE A 23 10.21 20.94 -2.00
N GLN A 24 9.47 21.38 -0.98
CA GLN A 24 8.18 20.80 -0.61
C GLN A 24 7.11 20.89 -1.72
N SER A 25 7.29 21.78 -2.70
CA SER A 25 6.37 21.90 -3.85
C SER A 25 6.69 20.91 -4.98
N PHE A 26 7.83 20.23 -4.91
CA PHE A 26 8.28 19.28 -5.93
C PHE A 26 7.79 17.88 -5.65
N ASP A 27 7.52 17.13 -6.72
CA ASP A 27 7.28 15.70 -6.61
C ASP A 27 8.57 14.91 -6.37
N ILE A 28 8.44 13.61 -6.13
CA ILE A 28 9.60 12.76 -5.84
C ILE A 28 10.57 12.63 -7.03
N ILE A 29 10.05 12.71 -8.26
CA ILE A 29 10.85 12.60 -9.47
C ILE A 29 11.70 13.85 -9.61
N GLU A 30 11.11 15.03 -9.40
CA GLU A 30 11.78 16.32 -9.38
C GLU A 30 12.82 16.37 -8.26
N LEU A 31 12.48 15.98 -7.03
CA LEU A 31 13.41 15.94 -5.89
C LEU A 31 14.63 15.05 -6.14
N THR A 32 14.45 13.97 -6.89
CA THR A 32 15.52 13.02 -7.23
C THR A 32 16.19 13.29 -8.57
N SER A 33 15.78 14.34 -9.30
CA SER A 33 16.30 14.70 -10.63
C SER A 33 17.67 15.40 -10.64
N GLY A 34 18.33 15.48 -9.48
CA GLY A 34 19.66 16.09 -9.35
C GLY A 34 19.69 17.42 -8.60
N ILE A 35 18.58 17.85 -7.98
CA ILE A 35 18.53 19.07 -7.14
C ILE A 35 19.63 19.05 -6.06
N ALA A 36 19.82 17.89 -5.43
CA ALA A 36 20.87 17.67 -4.41
C ALA A 36 22.30 17.73 -4.96
N THR A 37 22.50 17.85 -6.28
CA THR A 37 23.82 17.95 -6.92
C THR A 37 24.18 19.38 -7.36
N VAL A 38 23.25 20.33 -7.24
CA VAL A 38 23.46 21.72 -7.67
C VAL A 38 24.54 22.41 -6.83
N CYS A 39 24.40 22.38 -5.51
CA CYS A 39 25.40 22.92 -4.57
C CYS A 39 25.21 22.32 -3.17
N THR A 40 26.14 22.60 -2.25
CA THR A 40 26.08 22.10 -0.87
C THR A 40 24.83 22.59 -0.12
N SER A 41 24.43 23.86 -0.28
CA SER A 41 23.24 24.43 0.36
C SER A 41 21.96 23.68 -0.07
N TRP A 42 21.81 23.45 -1.37
CA TRP A 42 20.66 22.70 -1.91
C TRP A 42 20.68 21.24 -1.48
N ARG A 43 21.85 20.62 -1.40
CA ARG A 43 21.97 19.25 -0.86
C ARG A 43 21.54 19.18 0.60
N MET A 44 21.91 20.16 1.42
CA MET A 44 21.47 20.24 2.81
C MET A 44 19.96 20.36 2.91
N ALA A 45 19.35 21.25 2.14
CA ALA A 45 17.89 21.39 2.08
C ALA A 45 17.21 20.11 1.57
N CYS A 46 17.76 19.42 0.56
CA CYS A 46 17.25 18.12 0.10
C CYS A 46 17.35 17.01 1.16
N CYS A 47 18.22 17.12 2.16
CA CYS A 47 18.32 16.13 3.24
C CYS A 47 17.35 16.41 4.39
N ASP A 48 16.54 17.48 4.32
CA ASP A 48 15.64 17.85 5.39
C ASP A 48 14.54 16.79 5.61
N PRO A 49 14.33 16.31 6.85
CA PRO A 49 13.32 15.29 7.16
C PRO A 49 11.89 15.62 6.72
N LEU A 50 11.54 16.90 6.60
CA LEU A 50 10.20 17.34 6.18
C LEU A 50 9.86 16.91 4.76
N LEU A 51 10.86 16.67 3.91
CA LEU A 51 10.66 16.23 2.52
C LEU A 51 10.40 14.72 2.42
N TRP A 52 10.77 13.93 3.44
CA TRP A 52 10.90 12.47 3.29
C TRP A 52 10.02 11.65 4.21
N ARG A 53 9.14 12.25 5.02
CA ARG A 53 8.23 11.49 5.90
C ARG A 53 7.41 10.46 5.13
N THR A 54 6.97 10.81 3.93
CA THR A 54 6.28 9.93 2.99
C THR A 54 7.08 9.86 1.70
N LEU A 55 7.49 8.65 1.31
CA LEU A 55 8.02 8.38 -0.01
C LEU A 55 6.90 7.80 -0.88
N ASP A 56 6.31 8.65 -1.72
CA ASP A 56 5.21 8.27 -2.60
C ASP A 56 5.69 7.96 -4.03
N LEU A 57 5.73 6.67 -4.37
CA LEU A 57 6.05 6.17 -5.72
C LEU A 57 4.78 5.77 -6.49
N SER A 58 3.60 6.24 -6.06
CA SER A 58 2.31 5.89 -6.64
C SER A 58 2.09 6.46 -8.04
N MET A 59 2.92 7.39 -8.51
CA MET A 59 2.89 7.91 -9.89
C MET A 59 3.89 7.19 -10.81
N MET A 60 4.76 6.33 -10.26
CA MET A 60 5.72 5.56 -11.05
C MET A 60 5.09 4.28 -11.59
N LYS A 61 5.41 3.94 -12.83
CA LYS A 61 4.98 2.68 -13.46
C LYS A 61 6.17 2.04 -14.17
N SER A 62 6.26 0.72 -14.10
CA SER A 62 7.19 -0.04 -14.92
C SER A 62 6.54 -0.37 -16.26
N ASN A 63 7.33 -0.44 -17.34
CA ASN A 63 6.90 -1.19 -18.52
C ASN A 63 7.26 -2.66 -18.35
N PHE A 64 6.28 -3.52 -18.64
CA PHE A 64 6.42 -4.95 -18.40
C PHE A 64 5.55 -5.76 -19.36
N ILE A 65 5.90 -7.03 -19.50
CA ILE A 65 5.14 -8.05 -20.22
C ILE A 65 4.81 -9.16 -19.23
N LYS A 66 3.54 -9.57 -19.13
CA LYS A 66 3.15 -10.75 -18.35
C LYS A 66 3.45 -12.02 -19.14
N ILE A 67 4.00 -13.02 -18.46
CA ILE A 67 4.35 -14.32 -19.05
C ILE A 67 3.75 -15.45 -18.20
N PRO A 68 3.41 -16.62 -18.79
CA PRO A 68 2.73 -17.70 -18.08
C PRO A 68 3.66 -18.52 -17.17
N LEU A 69 4.97 -18.42 -17.38
CA LEU A 69 6.01 -19.13 -16.61
C LEU A 69 6.71 -18.15 -15.68
N GLU A 70 7.27 -18.67 -14.57
CA GLU A 70 8.13 -17.89 -13.67
C GLU A 70 9.22 -17.14 -14.49
N PRO A 71 9.47 -15.83 -14.25
CA PRO A 71 9.02 -14.97 -13.13
C PRO A 71 7.63 -14.33 -13.26
N TYR A 72 6.78 -14.80 -14.17
CA TYR A 72 5.42 -14.30 -14.49
C TYR A 72 5.36 -12.89 -15.08
N VAL A 73 6.45 -12.13 -14.97
CA VAL A 73 6.57 -10.79 -15.51
C VAL A 73 8.00 -10.53 -15.97
N TYR A 74 8.14 -9.99 -17.18
CA TYR A 74 9.38 -9.43 -17.68
C TYR A 74 9.29 -7.91 -17.62
N VAL A 75 10.14 -7.28 -16.82
CA VAL A 75 10.21 -5.82 -16.66
C VAL A 75 11.34 -5.31 -17.52
N ASP A 76 11.10 -4.22 -18.25
CA ASP A 76 12.16 -3.63 -19.08
C ASP A 76 13.30 -3.09 -18.19
N ALA A 77 14.54 -3.17 -18.69
CA ALA A 77 15.73 -2.80 -17.92
C ALA A 77 15.79 -1.30 -17.56
N ARG A 78 15.15 -0.41 -18.34
CA ARG A 78 15.09 1.02 -18.04
C ARG A 78 14.16 1.28 -16.86
N SER A 79 13.02 0.60 -16.79
CA SER A 79 12.11 0.65 -15.64
C SER A 79 12.80 0.22 -14.35
N ASP A 80 13.53 -0.91 -14.38
CA ASP A 80 14.29 -1.39 -13.23
C ASP A 80 15.36 -0.38 -12.79
N LYS A 81 16.13 0.16 -13.74
CA LYS A 81 17.15 1.17 -13.44
C LYS A 81 16.55 2.45 -12.84
N THR A 82 15.42 2.90 -13.38
CA THR A 82 14.75 4.12 -12.93
C THR A 82 14.24 3.96 -11.50
N LEU A 83 13.56 2.86 -11.20
CA LEU A 83 13.08 2.56 -9.84
C LEU A 83 14.25 2.42 -8.86
N ASN A 84 15.31 1.68 -9.25
CA ASN A 84 16.48 1.47 -8.39
C ASN A 84 17.18 2.80 -8.08
N HIS A 85 17.38 3.65 -9.09
CA HIS A 85 18.01 4.94 -8.94
C HIS A 85 17.18 5.86 -8.03
N LEU A 86 15.90 6.06 -8.35
CA LEU A 86 15.03 6.95 -7.59
C LEU A 86 14.91 6.50 -6.13
N LEU A 87 14.69 5.20 -5.89
CA LEU A 87 14.54 4.67 -4.54
C LEU A 87 15.85 4.79 -3.75
N LYS A 88 17.01 4.45 -4.33
CA LYS A 88 18.30 4.62 -3.64
C LYS A 88 18.64 6.08 -3.35
N THR A 89 18.36 6.99 -4.29
CA THR A 89 18.56 8.43 -4.09
C THR A 89 17.68 8.92 -2.95
N SER A 90 16.39 8.55 -2.94
CA SER A 90 15.44 8.91 -1.88
C SER A 90 15.87 8.37 -0.51
N LEU A 91 16.30 7.10 -0.44
CA LEU A 91 16.81 6.48 0.78
C LEU A 91 18.12 7.12 1.26
N SER A 92 18.93 7.66 0.34
CA SER A 92 20.15 8.39 0.67
C SER A 92 19.83 9.77 1.25
N LEU A 93 18.94 10.53 0.61
CA LEU A 93 18.59 11.89 1.03
C LEU A 93 17.73 11.91 2.30
N SER A 94 16.86 10.92 2.48
CA SER A 94 15.95 10.86 3.62
C SER A 94 16.61 10.64 4.99
N GLN A 95 17.86 10.17 5.03
CA GLN A 95 18.57 9.87 6.28
C GLN A 95 17.77 8.97 7.24
N GLY A 96 16.97 8.04 6.71
CA GLY A 96 16.16 7.12 7.50
C GLY A 96 14.86 7.71 8.08
N ASN A 97 14.45 8.91 7.65
CA ASN A 97 13.23 9.58 8.14
C ASN A 97 11.92 9.13 7.45
N ILE A 98 12.00 8.22 6.48
CA ILE A 98 10.83 7.66 5.80
C ILE A 98 10.01 6.82 6.78
N MET A 99 8.75 7.22 6.96
CA MET A 99 7.77 6.57 7.84
C MET A 99 6.65 5.91 7.03
N THR A 100 6.36 6.44 5.84
CA THR A 100 5.34 5.90 4.92
C THR A 100 5.99 5.65 3.57
N LEU A 101 5.84 4.44 3.04
CA LEU A 101 6.35 4.04 1.74
C LEU A 101 5.21 3.51 0.88
N ILE A 102 4.98 4.16 -0.26
CA ILE A 102 3.87 3.83 -1.15
C ILE A 102 4.43 3.41 -2.49
N PHE A 103 4.22 2.14 -2.87
CA PHE A 103 4.49 1.67 -4.22
C PHE A 103 3.21 1.70 -5.05
N HIS A 104 3.33 2.10 -6.31
CA HIS A 104 2.29 1.82 -7.30
C HIS A 104 2.19 0.30 -7.53
N PHE A 105 0.97 -0.22 -7.71
CA PHE A 105 0.71 -1.66 -7.85
C PHE A 105 1.39 -2.33 -9.07
N ASN A 106 1.68 -1.55 -10.12
CA ASN A 106 2.45 -1.98 -11.31
C ASN A 106 3.95 -1.69 -11.22
N LEU A 107 4.50 -1.44 -10.03
CA LEU A 107 5.93 -1.51 -9.81
C LEU A 107 6.33 -2.95 -9.51
N TYR A 108 7.59 -3.26 -9.78
CA TYR A 108 8.13 -4.60 -9.59
C TYR A 108 9.44 -4.50 -8.82
N VAL A 109 9.35 -4.73 -7.52
CA VAL A 109 10.47 -4.62 -6.58
C VAL A 109 11.10 -6.00 -6.39
N SER A 110 12.43 -6.07 -6.48
CA SER A 110 13.18 -7.30 -6.18
C SER A 110 13.42 -7.46 -4.67
N ASP A 111 13.68 -8.69 -4.23
CA ASP A 111 14.07 -8.99 -2.85
C ASP A 111 15.25 -8.12 -2.36
N ASP A 112 16.27 -7.94 -3.19
CA ASP A 112 17.46 -7.14 -2.83
C ASP A 112 17.10 -5.67 -2.63
N LEU A 113 16.23 -5.12 -3.48
CA LEU A 113 15.83 -3.73 -3.39
C LEU A 113 14.90 -3.50 -2.18
N LEU A 114 13.99 -4.44 -1.92
CA LEU A 114 13.12 -4.40 -0.73
C LEU A 114 13.95 -4.50 0.56
N THR A 115 14.90 -5.43 0.59
CA THR A 115 15.82 -5.62 1.73
C THR A 115 16.65 -4.37 1.97
N TYR A 116 17.27 -3.82 0.92
CA TYR A 116 18.03 -2.57 1.01
C TYR A 116 17.16 -1.44 1.54
N THR A 117 15.91 -1.35 1.07
CA THR A 117 14.95 -0.35 1.56
C THR A 117 14.70 -0.53 3.05
N ALA A 118 14.41 -1.75 3.50
CA ALA A 118 14.17 -2.03 4.90
C ALA A 118 15.35 -1.65 5.80
N GLU A 119 16.57 -1.99 5.39
CA GLU A 119 17.81 -1.66 6.12
C GLU A 119 18.05 -0.14 6.19
N ARG A 120 17.59 0.64 5.21
CA ARG A 120 17.78 2.10 5.15
C ARG A 120 16.67 2.91 5.81
N CYS A 121 15.46 2.36 5.94
CA CYS A 121 14.35 2.97 6.67
C CYS A 121 13.72 1.99 7.68
N PRO A 122 14.42 1.67 8.79
CA PRO A 122 13.96 0.67 9.75
C PRO A 122 12.72 1.11 10.54
N ARG A 123 12.44 2.42 10.59
CA ARG A 123 11.31 3.01 11.34
C ARG A 123 10.02 3.12 10.51
N LEU A 124 9.90 2.35 9.45
CA LEU A 124 8.72 2.40 8.57
C LEU A 124 7.46 2.00 9.35
N ARG A 125 6.43 2.85 9.32
CA ARG A 125 5.14 2.65 10.00
C ARG A 125 4.03 2.24 9.05
N ARG A 126 4.05 2.72 7.81
CA ARG A 126 3.03 2.39 6.79
C ARG A 126 3.67 1.96 5.49
N LEU A 127 3.20 0.83 4.96
CA LEU A 127 3.67 0.26 3.70
C LEU A 127 2.49 -0.05 2.77
N VAL A 128 2.56 0.48 1.54
CA VAL A 128 1.67 0.05 0.45
C VAL A 128 2.49 -0.72 -0.56
N MET A 129 2.23 -2.02 -0.64
CA MET A 129 3.00 -2.96 -1.43
C MET A 129 2.65 -2.92 -2.93
N PRO A 130 3.65 -3.15 -3.80
CA PRO A 130 3.39 -3.45 -5.21
C PRO A 130 2.87 -4.89 -5.38
N ALA A 131 2.76 -5.36 -6.62
CA ALA A 131 2.49 -6.76 -6.90
C ALA A 131 3.61 -7.70 -6.40
N TRP A 132 3.23 -8.91 -5.97
CA TRP A 132 4.13 -9.93 -5.39
C TRP A 132 5.10 -10.59 -6.39
N ASN A 133 5.04 -10.28 -7.68
CA ASN A 133 5.68 -11.08 -8.73
C ASN A 133 7.21 -11.27 -8.59
N ARG A 134 7.92 -10.31 -8.00
CA ARG A 134 9.38 -10.37 -7.82
C ARG A 134 9.84 -10.39 -6.35
N ILE A 135 8.88 -10.39 -5.43
CA ILE A 135 9.13 -10.44 -3.98
C ILE A 135 8.88 -11.86 -3.52
N LYS A 136 9.93 -12.57 -3.12
CA LYS A 136 9.84 -13.93 -2.60
C LYS A 136 9.55 -13.88 -1.11
N LYS A 137 9.06 -15.01 -0.58
CA LYS A 137 8.85 -15.23 0.86
C LYS A 137 10.05 -14.80 1.70
N THR A 138 11.27 -15.18 1.29
CA THR A 138 12.49 -14.84 2.02
C THR A 138 12.77 -13.34 2.08
N GLY A 139 12.55 -12.62 0.97
CA GLY A 139 12.77 -11.18 0.89
C GLY A 139 11.81 -10.40 1.79
N ILE A 140 10.51 -10.68 1.70
CA ILE A 140 9.52 -9.98 2.54
C ILE A 140 9.67 -10.32 4.02
N CYS A 141 9.89 -11.59 4.39
CA CYS A 141 10.10 -11.95 5.80
C CYS A 141 11.33 -11.25 6.39
N LYS A 142 12.43 -11.13 5.62
CA LYS A 142 13.61 -10.37 6.05
C LYS A 142 13.28 -8.90 6.29
N ALA A 143 12.52 -8.27 5.41
CA ALA A 143 12.11 -6.87 5.55
C ALA A 143 11.20 -6.64 6.77
N ILE A 144 10.22 -7.51 7.01
CA ILE A 144 9.30 -7.42 8.16
C ILE A 144 10.05 -7.52 9.51
N ARG A 145 11.09 -8.36 9.61
CA ARG A 145 11.93 -8.44 10.81
C ARG A 145 12.64 -7.13 11.16
N ILE A 146 12.90 -6.29 10.15
CA ILE A 146 13.55 -4.99 10.30
C ILE A 146 12.50 -3.92 10.65
N TRP A 147 11.32 -3.94 10.03
CA TRP A 147 10.23 -2.99 10.25
C TRP A 147 9.41 -3.27 11.50
N GLN A 148 10.05 -3.21 12.67
CA GLN A 148 9.40 -3.47 13.95
C GLN A 148 8.37 -2.39 14.35
N ASP A 149 8.50 -1.19 13.78
CA ASP A 149 7.58 -0.06 13.95
C ASP A 149 6.37 -0.12 12.98
N LEU A 150 6.22 -1.18 12.17
CA LEU A 150 5.15 -1.27 11.18
C LEU A 150 3.77 -1.34 11.86
N GLU A 151 2.87 -0.46 11.44
CA GLU A 151 1.51 -0.30 11.98
C GLU A 151 0.43 -0.61 10.93
N SER A 152 0.70 -0.29 9.67
CA SER A 152 -0.28 -0.36 8.58
C SER A 152 0.32 -0.98 7.32
N LEU A 153 -0.38 -1.96 6.75
CA LEU A 153 0.00 -2.63 5.51
C LEU A 153 -1.18 -2.67 4.53
N THR A 154 -0.95 -2.17 3.32
CA THR A 154 -1.81 -2.42 2.16
C THR A 154 -1.10 -3.38 1.22
N MET A 155 -1.70 -4.53 0.94
CA MET A 155 -1.08 -5.56 0.10
C MET A 155 -2.06 -6.24 -0.85
N PRO A 156 -1.60 -6.72 -2.02
CA PRO A 156 -2.36 -7.67 -2.81
C PRO A 156 -2.55 -8.98 -2.03
N SER A 157 -3.61 -9.74 -2.35
CA SER A 157 -3.80 -11.09 -1.80
C SER A 157 -2.65 -12.04 -2.22
N ILE A 158 -2.37 -13.05 -1.39
CA ILE A 158 -1.36 -14.09 -1.59
C ILE A 158 -1.96 -15.47 -1.35
N ALA A 159 -1.48 -16.47 -2.09
CA ALA A 159 -2.00 -17.84 -2.00
C ALA A 159 -1.67 -18.52 -0.64
N ASN A 160 -0.60 -18.09 0.05
CA ASN A 160 -0.17 -18.69 1.31
C ASN A 160 0.11 -17.59 2.35
N PRO A 161 -0.91 -16.99 2.98
CA PRO A 161 -0.72 -15.89 3.92
C PRO A 161 0.04 -16.21 5.22
N PRO A 162 0.03 -17.44 5.79
CA PRO A 162 0.68 -17.72 7.08
C PRO A 162 2.12 -17.21 7.19
N TYR A 163 2.95 -17.42 6.18
CA TYR A 163 4.37 -17.05 6.28
C TYR A 163 4.60 -15.55 6.51
N LEU A 164 3.69 -14.71 6.03
CA LEU A 164 3.79 -13.26 6.15
C LEU A 164 3.12 -12.79 7.43
N LEU A 165 1.90 -13.25 7.70
CA LEU A 165 1.12 -12.77 8.84
C LEU A 165 1.72 -13.24 10.17
N GLU A 166 2.29 -14.46 10.21
CA GLU A 166 3.06 -14.95 11.36
C GLU A 166 4.30 -14.09 11.60
N GLU A 167 5.03 -13.73 10.54
CA GLU A 167 6.23 -12.89 10.66
C GLU A 167 5.86 -11.47 11.15
N ILE A 168 4.75 -10.90 10.68
CA ILE A 168 4.22 -9.63 11.19
C ILE A 168 3.86 -9.75 12.66
N ALA A 169 3.14 -10.79 13.05
CA ALA A 169 2.71 -11.02 14.43
C ALA A 169 3.91 -11.12 15.39
N ASN A 170 5.01 -11.72 14.95
CA ASN A 170 6.20 -11.93 15.76
C ASN A 170 7.09 -10.67 15.89
N ASN A 171 7.08 -9.77 14.90
CA ASN A 171 8.04 -8.65 14.82
C ASN A 171 7.41 -7.26 14.97
N CYS A 172 6.17 -7.06 14.55
CA CYS A 172 5.52 -5.74 14.45
C CYS A 172 4.49 -5.54 15.56
N LYS A 173 4.94 -5.11 16.74
CA LYS A 173 4.10 -5.04 17.95
C LYS A 173 2.96 -4.03 17.88
N ASN A 174 3.10 -3.01 17.03
CA ASN A 174 2.12 -1.94 16.85
C ASN A 174 1.21 -2.16 15.63
N PHE A 175 1.32 -3.33 14.96
CA PHE A 175 0.53 -3.63 13.78
C PHE A 175 -0.97 -3.63 14.10
N SER A 176 -1.74 -2.81 13.38
CA SER A 176 -3.16 -2.59 13.69
C SER A 176 -4.05 -2.37 12.47
N GLU A 177 -3.49 -2.07 11.30
CA GLU A 177 -4.28 -1.81 10.09
C GLU A 177 -3.84 -2.68 8.90
N LEU A 178 -4.80 -3.33 8.27
CA LEU A 178 -4.55 -4.19 7.11
C LEU A 178 -5.57 -3.90 6.01
N LYS A 179 -5.08 -3.65 4.80
CA LYS A 179 -5.87 -3.65 3.56
C LYS A 179 -5.43 -4.78 2.66
N VAL A 180 -6.36 -5.65 2.27
CA VAL A 180 -6.10 -6.75 1.34
C VAL A 180 -6.81 -6.48 0.02
N MET A 181 -6.04 -6.39 -1.06
CA MET A 181 -6.54 -6.14 -2.41
C MET A 181 -6.59 -7.45 -3.21
N GLY A 182 -7.80 -7.92 -3.51
CA GLY A 182 -8.03 -9.14 -4.31
C GLY A 182 -8.75 -10.24 -3.52
N PRO A 183 -8.79 -11.49 -4.02
CA PRO A 183 -9.57 -12.56 -3.41
C PRO A 183 -9.27 -12.74 -1.93
N PHE A 184 -10.33 -12.83 -1.13
CA PHE A 184 -10.25 -13.03 0.31
C PHE A 184 -11.08 -14.25 0.69
N ASP A 185 -10.41 -15.38 0.87
CA ASP A 185 -11.04 -16.67 1.14
C ASP A 185 -11.02 -17.05 2.63
N ASN A 186 -11.63 -18.20 2.95
CA ASN A 186 -11.65 -18.74 4.30
C ASN A 186 -10.25 -18.97 4.87
N PHE A 187 -9.29 -19.37 4.02
CA PHE A 187 -7.93 -19.65 4.46
C PHE A 187 -7.21 -18.37 4.87
N PHE A 188 -7.36 -17.29 4.11
CA PHE A 188 -6.83 -15.98 4.45
C PHE A 188 -7.47 -15.44 5.75
N ALA A 189 -8.79 -15.55 5.88
CA ALA A 189 -9.50 -15.13 7.09
C ALA A 189 -9.02 -15.87 8.34
N ALA A 190 -8.94 -17.21 8.27
CA ALA A 190 -8.45 -18.03 9.37
C ALA A 190 -7.00 -17.66 9.76
N THR A 191 -6.18 -17.28 8.77
CA THR A 191 -4.80 -16.84 9.01
C THR A 191 -4.75 -15.49 9.74
N ILE A 192 -5.58 -14.51 9.35
CA ILE A 192 -5.69 -13.23 10.08
C ILE A 192 -6.17 -13.48 11.51
N ILE A 193 -7.20 -14.30 11.70
CA ILE A 193 -7.74 -14.64 13.02
C ILE A 193 -6.66 -15.26 13.91
N THR A 194 -5.84 -16.15 13.34
CA THR A 194 -4.78 -16.85 14.07
C THR A 194 -3.63 -15.91 14.46
N TYR A 195 -3.09 -15.15 13.51
CA TYR A 195 -1.83 -14.41 13.71
C TYR A 195 -2.01 -12.94 14.05
N LEU A 196 -3.10 -12.31 13.61
CA LEU A 196 -3.38 -10.88 13.80
C LEU A 196 -4.68 -10.60 14.59
N PRO A 197 -4.94 -11.27 15.74
CA PRO A 197 -6.19 -11.10 16.49
C PRO A 197 -6.39 -9.70 17.10
N LYS A 198 -5.34 -8.87 17.09
CA LYS A 198 -5.33 -7.49 17.60
C LYS A 198 -5.54 -6.42 16.51
N VAL A 199 -5.73 -6.83 15.25
CA VAL A 199 -6.01 -5.89 14.16
C VAL A 199 -7.27 -5.08 14.49
N ARG A 200 -7.20 -3.76 14.28
CA ARG A 200 -8.28 -2.81 14.59
C ARG A 200 -8.99 -2.34 13.34
N VAL A 201 -8.26 -2.25 12.22
CA VAL A 201 -8.79 -1.77 10.94
C VAL A 201 -8.53 -2.82 9.88
N LEU A 202 -9.60 -3.31 9.25
CA LEU A 202 -9.52 -4.23 8.12
C LEU A 202 -10.30 -3.67 6.94
N SER A 203 -9.62 -3.46 5.81
CA SER A 203 -10.26 -3.13 4.53
C SER A 203 -10.14 -4.28 3.55
N LEU A 204 -11.29 -4.77 3.10
CA LEU A 204 -11.44 -5.75 2.03
C LEU A 204 -12.07 -5.12 0.79
N ARG A 205 -12.02 -3.78 0.69
CA ARG A 205 -12.64 -3.01 -0.38
C ARG A 205 -12.38 -3.63 -1.75
N CYS A 206 -13.43 -3.76 -2.56
CA CYS A 206 -13.38 -4.28 -3.93
C CYS A 206 -12.90 -5.75 -4.05
N SER A 207 -13.00 -6.55 -2.99
CA SER A 207 -12.59 -7.96 -2.99
C SER A 207 -13.78 -8.91 -3.13
N MET A 208 -13.51 -10.15 -3.56
CA MET A 208 -14.46 -11.25 -3.45
C MET A 208 -14.46 -11.76 -2.00
N LEU A 209 -15.64 -11.95 -1.42
CA LEU A 209 -15.82 -12.43 -0.06
C LEU A 209 -16.94 -13.47 -0.01
N VAL A 210 -16.76 -14.54 0.75
CA VAL A 210 -17.85 -15.49 1.05
C VAL A 210 -18.51 -15.08 2.37
N LYS A 211 -19.84 -15.21 2.45
CA LYS A 211 -20.64 -14.88 3.63
C LYS A 211 -20.09 -15.49 4.92
N ASP A 212 -19.78 -16.79 4.91
CA ASP A 212 -19.26 -17.48 6.09
C ASP A 212 -17.87 -16.96 6.50
N THR A 213 -17.05 -16.54 5.54
CA THR A 213 -15.77 -15.86 5.80
C THR A 213 -15.99 -14.56 6.57
N LEU A 214 -16.95 -13.75 6.12
CA LEU A 214 -17.29 -12.47 6.76
C LEU A 214 -17.79 -12.69 8.19
N ILE A 215 -18.68 -13.66 8.39
CA ILE A 215 -19.20 -14.04 9.71
C ILE A 215 -18.03 -14.46 10.64
N SER A 216 -17.11 -15.29 10.14
CA SER A 216 -15.95 -15.75 10.93
C SER A 216 -15.07 -14.59 11.39
N ILE A 217 -14.85 -13.58 10.53
CA ILE A 217 -14.13 -12.36 10.91
C ILE A 217 -14.86 -11.59 12.00
N LEU A 218 -16.16 -11.38 11.83
CA LEU A 218 -16.98 -10.63 12.77
C LEU A 218 -17.06 -11.30 14.14
N ASP A 219 -17.06 -12.63 14.19
CA ASP A 219 -17.12 -13.41 15.42
C ASP A 219 -15.77 -13.47 16.16
N GLU A 220 -14.68 -13.68 15.44
CA GLU A 220 -13.38 -14.02 16.06
C GLU A 220 -12.45 -12.81 16.26
N LEU A 221 -12.49 -11.79 15.38
CA LEU A 221 -11.63 -10.59 15.51
C LEU A 221 -12.20 -9.59 16.51
N ARG A 222 -12.19 -9.92 17.79
CA ARG A 222 -12.85 -9.14 18.86
C ARG A 222 -12.33 -7.70 19.03
N ASN A 223 -11.09 -7.42 18.62
CA ASN A 223 -10.49 -6.10 18.69
C ASN A 223 -10.74 -5.25 17.43
N LEU A 224 -11.41 -5.81 16.42
CA LEU A 224 -11.72 -5.08 15.20
C LEU A 224 -12.68 -3.92 15.52
N GLU A 225 -12.28 -2.71 15.13
CA GLU A 225 -13.03 -1.46 15.33
C GLU A 225 -13.63 -0.98 14.01
N VAL A 226 -12.90 -1.13 12.91
CA VAL A 226 -13.30 -0.67 11.57
C VAL A 226 -13.21 -1.83 10.59
N LEU A 227 -14.32 -2.13 9.93
CA LEU A 227 -14.37 -3.09 8.83
C LEU A 227 -14.93 -2.41 7.57
N ASN A 228 -14.16 -2.42 6.50
CA ASN A 228 -14.60 -1.94 5.20
C ASN A 228 -14.79 -3.11 4.22
N ILE A 229 -16.04 -3.33 3.81
CA ILE A 229 -16.43 -4.27 2.74
C ILE A 229 -17.11 -3.54 1.57
N SER A 230 -16.82 -2.25 1.41
CA SER A 230 -17.38 -1.45 0.33
C SER A 230 -16.98 -2.02 -1.02
N HIS A 231 -17.97 -2.14 -1.91
CA HIS A 231 -17.81 -2.63 -3.27
C HIS A 231 -17.33 -4.08 -3.36
N CYS A 232 -17.46 -4.89 -2.30
CA CYS A 232 -17.15 -6.31 -2.37
C CYS A 232 -18.16 -7.10 -3.21
N LEU A 233 -17.68 -8.16 -3.84
CA LEU A 233 -18.54 -9.21 -4.39
C LEU A 233 -18.80 -10.25 -3.28
N LEU A 234 -19.90 -10.06 -2.53
CA LEU A 234 -20.29 -10.97 -1.46
C LEU A 234 -21.09 -12.16 -2.01
N ILE A 235 -20.63 -13.38 -1.72
CA ILE A 235 -21.18 -14.62 -2.25
C ILE A 235 -21.65 -15.52 -1.10
N GLU A 236 -22.86 -16.05 -1.22
CA GLU A 236 -23.38 -17.13 -0.39
C GLU A 236 -23.23 -18.47 -1.11
N ILE A 237 -22.69 -19.46 -0.41
CA ILE A 237 -22.47 -20.82 -0.94
C ILE A 237 -23.38 -21.78 -0.17
N PRO A 238 -24.62 -22.02 -0.63
CA PRO A 238 -25.51 -22.96 0.02
C PRO A 238 -25.05 -24.42 -0.17
N PRO A 239 -25.57 -25.37 0.65
CA PRO A 239 -25.30 -26.79 0.44
C PRO A 239 -25.70 -27.24 -0.97
N PRO A 240 -24.93 -28.16 -1.58
CA PRO A 240 -25.31 -28.77 -2.86
C PRO A 240 -26.72 -29.38 -2.80
N PRO A 241 -27.54 -29.28 -3.87
CA PRO A 241 -27.19 -28.87 -5.23
C PRO A 241 -27.40 -27.38 -5.54
N ALA A 242 -27.71 -26.55 -4.53
CA ALA A 242 -28.06 -25.16 -4.78
C ALA A 242 -26.86 -24.35 -5.34
N PRO A 243 -27.07 -23.47 -6.35
CA PRO A 243 -26.00 -22.67 -6.91
C PRO A 243 -25.57 -21.57 -5.94
N ARG A 244 -24.34 -21.09 -6.13
CA ARG A 244 -23.82 -19.90 -5.42
C ARG A 244 -24.69 -18.68 -5.74
N ARG A 245 -24.92 -17.82 -4.74
CA ARG A 245 -25.75 -16.63 -4.87
C ARG A 245 -24.93 -15.39 -4.57
N ILE A 246 -25.04 -14.36 -5.43
CA ILE A 246 -24.47 -13.05 -5.15
C ILE A 246 -25.44 -12.30 -4.23
N MET A 247 -24.96 -11.88 -3.07
CA MET A 247 -25.75 -11.10 -2.14
C MET A 247 -25.85 -9.65 -2.64
N ARG A 248 -27.07 -9.10 -2.65
CA ARG A 248 -27.33 -7.69 -3.01
C ARG A 248 -27.47 -6.79 -1.79
N GLU A 249 -27.79 -7.39 -0.66
CA GLU A 249 -27.96 -6.75 0.65
C GLU A 249 -27.36 -7.65 1.73
N LEU A 250 -27.04 -7.04 2.87
CA LEU A 250 -26.56 -7.77 4.04
C LEU A 250 -27.77 -8.27 4.83
N ASP A 251 -27.70 -9.51 5.30
CA ASP A 251 -28.73 -10.03 6.19
C ASP A 251 -28.58 -9.50 7.62
N GLN A 252 -29.65 -9.68 8.40
CA GLN A 252 -29.70 -9.19 9.78
C GLN A 252 -28.59 -9.81 10.65
N CYS A 253 -28.20 -11.05 10.39
CA CYS A 253 -27.15 -11.74 11.16
C CYS A 253 -25.80 -11.02 11.01
N ILE A 254 -25.42 -10.62 9.79
CA ILE A 254 -24.20 -9.83 9.55
C ILE A 254 -24.30 -8.47 10.24
N LEU A 255 -25.45 -7.79 10.12
CA LEU A 255 -25.65 -6.47 10.71
C LEU A 255 -25.56 -6.52 12.24
N ASP A 256 -26.18 -7.52 12.87
CA ASP A 256 -26.13 -7.72 14.32
C ASP A 256 -24.71 -7.99 14.81
N LYS A 257 -23.97 -8.85 14.10
CA LYS A 257 -22.55 -9.13 14.43
C LYS A 257 -21.65 -7.92 14.23
N ALA A 258 -21.90 -7.12 13.19
CA ALA A 258 -21.14 -5.91 12.90
C ALA A 258 -21.50 -4.72 13.80
N SER A 259 -22.62 -4.77 14.53
CA SER A 259 -23.07 -3.69 15.43
C SER A 259 -22.08 -3.32 16.53
N ARG A 260 -21.16 -4.24 16.87
CA ARG A 260 -20.07 -3.99 17.84
C ARG A 260 -18.94 -3.13 17.30
N LEU A 261 -18.82 -3.01 15.97
CA LEU A 261 -17.74 -2.26 15.33
C LEU A 261 -18.01 -0.76 15.51
N ARG A 262 -16.95 0.03 15.68
CA ARG A 262 -17.05 1.49 15.67
C ARG A 262 -17.56 1.96 14.31
N GLU A 263 -17.02 1.39 13.23
CA GLU A 263 -17.38 1.72 11.86
C GLU A 263 -17.49 0.45 11.01
N PHE A 264 -18.62 0.29 10.33
CA PHE A 264 -18.84 -0.77 9.36
C PHE A 264 -19.21 -0.15 8.01
N LEU A 265 -18.22 -0.08 7.12
CA LEU A 265 -18.32 0.62 5.83
C LEU A 265 -18.73 -0.36 4.74
N THR A 266 -19.83 -0.05 4.06
CA THR A 266 -20.43 -0.93 3.07
C THR A 266 -20.95 -0.16 1.87
N CYS A 267 -20.89 -0.79 0.70
CA CYS A 267 -21.55 -0.31 -0.50
C CYS A 267 -21.82 -1.51 -1.41
N MET A 268 -23.10 -1.82 -1.64
CA MET A 268 -23.54 -2.93 -2.50
C MET A 268 -24.56 -2.47 -3.56
N LYS A 269 -24.67 -1.15 -3.79
CA LYS A 269 -25.68 -0.55 -4.66
C LYS A 269 -25.44 -0.85 -6.14
N ASP A 270 -26.51 -1.20 -6.86
CA ASP A 270 -26.49 -1.45 -8.30
C ASP A 270 -26.14 -0.19 -9.10
N SER A 271 -26.42 1.00 -8.58
CA SER A 271 -26.06 2.29 -9.19
C SER A 271 -24.60 2.71 -8.95
N CYS A 272 -23.86 2.03 -8.09
CA CYS A 272 -22.48 2.37 -7.80
C CYS A 272 -21.54 1.79 -8.87
N ILE A 273 -20.79 2.67 -9.54
CA ILE A 273 -19.82 2.29 -10.58
C ILE A 273 -18.80 1.27 -10.05
N MET A 274 -18.29 1.46 -8.82
CA MET A 274 -17.31 0.53 -8.24
C MET A 274 -17.92 -0.86 -7.98
N CYS A 275 -19.16 -0.93 -7.46
CA CYS A 275 -19.85 -2.21 -7.30
C CYS A 275 -20.08 -2.92 -8.65
N GLN A 276 -20.48 -2.17 -9.68
CA GLN A 276 -20.67 -2.72 -11.03
C GLN A 276 -19.35 -3.29 -11.57
N ARG A 277 -18.25 -2.55 -11.43
CA ARG A 277 -16.92 -2.99 -11.85
C ARG A 277 -16.46 -4.24 -11.14
N THR A 278 -16.57 -4.29 -9.81
CA THR A 278 -16.17 -5.46 -9.04
C THR A 278 -17.00 -6.70 -9.43
N ARG A 279 -18.29 -6.55 -9.73
CA ARG A 279 -19.12 -7.65 -10.25
C ARG A 279 -18.69 -8.10 -11.64
N ASN A 280 -18.45 -7.16 -12.55
CA ASN A 280 -18.01 -7.44 -13.93
C ASN A 280 -16.61 -8.08 -13.97
N ASP A 281 -15.76 -7.78 -12.99
CA ASP A 281 -14.45 -8.38 -12.81
C ASP A 281 -14.50 -9.66 -11.95
N GLU A 282 -15.68 -10.15 -11.57
CA GLU A 282 -15.85 -11.36 -10.75
C GLU A 282 -15.08 -11.28 -9.42
N GLY A 283 -14.99 -10.09 -8.82
CA GLY A 283 -14.25 -9.85 -7.57
C GLY A 283 -12.73 -9.83 -7.73
N LEU A 284 -12.21 -9.95 -8.96
CA LEU A 284 -10.79 -9.84 -9.31
C LEU A 284 -10.50 -8.46 -9.89
N MET A 285 -10.67 -7.41 -9.07
CA MET A 285 -10.65 -6.03 -9.56
C MET A 285 -9.40 -5.73 -10.40
N ARG A 286 -9.62 -5.38 -11.66
CA ARG A 286 -8.56 -5.12 -12.64
C ARG A 286 -8.23 -3.63 -12.64
N TRP A 287 -7.57 -3.15 -11.58
CA TRP A 287 -7.27 -1.71 -11.39
C TRP A 287 -6.64 -1.02 -12.60
N TYR A 288 -5.85 -1.74 -13.39
CA TYR A 288 -5.24 -1.25 -14.64
C TYR A 288 -6.24 -0.96 -15.77
N LYS A 289 -7.50 -1.39 -15.67
CA LYS A 289 -8.56 -1.14 -16.66
C LYS A 289 -9.38 0.12 -16.37
N TYR A 290 -9.28 0.67 -15.17
CA TYR A 290 -10.14 1.77 -14.69
C TYR A 290 -9.37 3.08 -14.58
N GLU A 291 -10.03 4.14 -14.07
CA GLU A 291 -9.36 5.44 -13.92
C GLU A 291 -8.11 5.31 -13.04
N GLU A 292 -7.10 6.11 -13.40
CA GLU A 292 -5.88 6.19 -12.63
C GLU A 292 -6.16 6.68 -11.21
N GLY A 293 -5.57 6.02 -10.22
CA GLY A 293 -5.71 6.39 -8.81
C GLY A 293 -6.92 5.78 -8.08
N VAL A 294 -7.81 5.05 -8.74
CA VAL A 294 -8.95 4.39 -8.06
C VAL A 294 -8.50 3.39 -6.98
N TRP A 295 -7.32 2.79 -7.16
CA TRP A 295 -6.69 1.91 -6.18
C TRP A 295 -6.17 2.63 -4.92
N LYS A 296 -5.95 3.96 -5.02
CA LYS A 296 -5.54 4.82 -3.90
C LYS A 296 -6.71 5.12 -2.95
N ALA A 297 -7.94 5.05 -3.45
CA ALA A 297 -9.13 5.32 -2.66
C ALA A 297 -9.44 4.18 -1.68
N ASP A 298 -9.88 4.58 -0.48
CA ASP A 298 -10.50 3.73 0.52
C ASP A 298 -11.49 4.57 1.32
N GLU A 299 -12.60 3.95 1.74
CA GLU A 299 -13.57 4.59 2.61
C GLU A 299 -13.02 4.75 4.04
N VAL A 300 -11.98 3.97 4.41
CA VAL A 300 -11.20 4.18 5.63
C VAL A 300 -10.11 5.22 5.40
N SER A 301 -10.20 6.37 6.07
CA SER A 301 -9.28 7.50 5.86
C SER A 301 -7.81 7.17 6.13
N SER A 302 -7.52 6.28 7.10
CA SER A 302 -6.14 5.86 7.40
C SER A 302 -5.53 4.98 6.31
N LEU A 303 -6.36 4.36 5.45
CA LEU A 303 -5.96 3.47 4.37
C LEU A 303 -6.06 4.11 2.97
N SER A 304 -6.69 5.28 2.87
CA SER A 304 -6.64 6.14 1.68
C SER A 304 -5.24 6.73 1.48
N LEU A 305 -4.87 6.97 0.22
CA LEU A 305 -3.62 7.63 -0.21
C LEU A 305 -3.90 8.98 -0.85
#